data_AF-A0A838KCV7-F1
#
_entry.id   AF-A0A838KCV7-F1
#
_cell.length_a   1.000
_cell.length_b   1.000
_cell.length_c   1.000
_cell.angle_alpha   90.00
_cell.angle_beta   90.00
_cell.angle_gamma   90.00
#
_symmetry.space_group_name_H-M   'P 1'
#
loop_
_entity.id
_entity.type
_entity.pdbx_description
1 polymer ?
#
loop_
_entity_poly.entity_id
_entity_poly.type
_entity_poly.pdbx_seq_one_letter_code
_entity_poly.pdbx_strand_id
1 'polypeptide(L)'
;MNLPGRTGDVDVAAGEIGGQALRLGMVDQVVMNVVPVVFGSGRPFFGAMGPGDTVTLANPSRVVQGDRVTHLLYDVVGTNPREPRREDGTLAWAPAEQE
;
A
#
# COMPACT_ATOMS: atom_id res chain seq x y z
N MET A 1 -11.02 8.82 0.37
CA MET A 1 -10.17 9.34 -0.72
C MET A 1 -9.97 8.23 -1.72
N ASN A 2 -10.41 8.41 -2.97
CA ASN A 2 -10.00 7.53 -4.07
C ASN A 2 -8.73 8.16 -4.64
N LEU A 3 -7.56 7.54 -4.43
CA LEU A 3 -6.38 7.97 -5.18
C LEU A 3 -6.67 7.67 -6.66
N PRO A 4 -6.28 8.52 -7.60
CA PRO A 4 -6.32 8.14 -9.00
C PRO A 4 -5.36 6.97 -9.17
N GLY A 5 -5.87 5.75 -9.11
CA GLY A 5 -5.12 4.56 -9.45
C GLY A 5 -4.63 4.72 -10.87
N ARG A 6 -3.33 4.52 -11.07
CA ARG A 6 -2.82 4.32 -12.43
C ARG A 6 -3.43 3.01 -12.93
N THR A 7 -3.65 2.92 -14.23
CA THR A 7 -4.07 1.64 -14.83
C THR A 7 -3.08 0.54 -14.42
N GLY A 8 -3.56 -0.46 -13.69
CA GLY A 8 -2.74 -1.54 -13.14
C GLY A 8 -2.61 -1.57 -11.61
N ASP A 9 -3.05 -0.54 -10.90
CA ASP A 9 -3.01 -0.53 -9.44
C ASP A 9 -4.06 -1.49 -8.86
N VAL A 10 -3.68 -2.24 -7.82
CA VAL A 10 -4.55 -3.18 -7.11
C VAL A 10 -4.61 -2.79 -5.64
N ASP A 11 -5.82 -2.48 -5.17
CA ASP A 11 -6.05 -2.18 -3.76
C ASP A 11 -6.35 -3.47 -2.97
N VAL A 12 -5.62 -3.64 -1.87
CA VAL A 12 -5.87 -4.70 -0.90
C VAL A 12 -6.45 -4.07 0.37
N ALA A 13 -7.62 -4.55 0.79
CA ALA A 13 -8.20 -4.11 2.05
C ALA A 13 -7.28 -4.48 3.23
N ALA A 14 -7.15 -3.55 4.18
CA ALA A 14 -6.44 -3.80 5.43
C ALA A 14 -7.09 -4.93 6.26
N GLY A 15 -6.49 -5.26 7.40
CA GLY A 15 -6.83 -6.40 8.23
C GLY A 15 -5.86 -7.56 8.01
N GLU A 16 -6.30 -8.78 8.29
CA GLU A 16 -5.42 -9.97 8.28
C GLU A 16 -4.78 -10.23 6.91
N ILE A 17 -5.57 -10.15 5.84
CA ILE A 17 -5.07 -10.35 4.47
C ILE A 17 -4.14 -9.22 4.03
N GLY A 18 -4.51 -7.95 4.28
CA GLY A 18 -3.65 -6.81 4.00
C GLY A 18 -2.34 -6.85 4.78
N GLY A 19 -2.39 -7.31 6.04
CA GLY A 19 -1.20 -7.53 6.86
C GLY A 19 -0.29 -8.63 6.33
N GLN A 20 -0.85 -9.74 5.85
CA GLN A 20 -0.09 -10.79 5.17
C GLN A 20 0.59 -10.26 3.90
N ALA A 21 -0.14 -9.56 3.04
CA ALA A 21 0.41 -8.97 1.82
C ALA A 21 1.55 -7.98 2.12
N LEU A 22 1.38 -7.15 3.15
CA LEU A 22 2.39 -6.20 3.60
C LEU A 22 3.67 -6.91 4.07
N ARG A 23 3.54 -7.97 4.88
CA ARG A 23 4.68 -8.77 5.37
C ARG A 23 5.40 -9.54 4.27
N LEU A 24 4.67 -9.96 3.23
CA LEU A 24 5.24 -10.63 2.06
C LEU A 24 5.90 -9.66 1.06
N GLY A 25 5.91 -8.35 1.35
CA GLY A 25 6.48 -7.34 0.48
C GLY A 25 5.71 -7.17 -0.84
N MET A 26 4.41 -7.46 -0.84
CA MET A 26 3.52 -7.31 -2.00
C MET A 26 2.85 -5.94 -2.09
N VAL A 27 3.04 -5.11 -1.06
CA VAL A 27 2.40 -3.80 -0.93
C VAL A 27 3.46 -2.73 -1.09
N ASP A 28 3.40 -1.96 -2.16
CA ASP A 28 4.34 -0.85 -2.42
C ASP A 28 3.95 0.41 -1.63
N GLN A 29 2.66 0.62 -1.40
CA GLN A 29 2.12 1.80 -0.73
C GLN A 29 1.02 1.48 0.27
N VAL A 30 0.96 2.25 1.35
CA VAL A 30 -0.06 2.13 2.40
C VAL A 30 -0.83 3.44 2.51
N VAL A 31 -2.16 3.34 2.34
CA VAL A 31 -3.09 4.43 2.68
C VAL A 31 -3.60 4.23 4.11
N MET A 32 -3.29 5.15 5.01
CA MET A 32 -3.84 5.18 6.37
C MET A 32 -4.78 6.38 6.54
N ASN A 33 -5.93 6.12 7.17
CA ASN A 33 -6.94 7.14 7.44
C ASN A 33 -7.04 7.36 8.94
N VAL A 34 -6.58 8.51 9.41
CA VAL A 34 -6.64 8.88 10.83
C VAL A 34 -7.90 9.70 11.07
N VAL A 35 -8.81 9.16 11.89
CA VAL A 35 -10.03 9.85 12.32
C VAL A 35 -9.84 10.44 13.71
N PRO A 36 -10.49 11.58 14.05
CA PRO A 36 -10.39 12.24 15.34
C PRO A 36 -11.27 11.55 16.39
N VAL A 37 -11.02 10.26 16.63
CA VAL A 37 -11.74 9.42 17.59
C VAL A 37 -10.73 8.58 18.36
N VAL A 38 -10.83 8.60 19.69
CA VAL A 38 -10.04 7.75 20.57
C VAL A 38 -10.87 6.52 20.91
N PHE A 39 -10.44 5.36 20.44
CA PHE A 39 -11.08 4.09 20.77
C PHE A 39 -10.43 3.50 22.04
N GLY A 40 -11.26 3.03 22.98
CA GLY A 40 -10.77 2.34 24.19
C GLY A 40 -10.39 0.87 23.96
N SER A 41 -10.80 0.30 22.82
CA SER A 41 -10.45 -1.05 22.37
C SER A 41 -10.70 -1.18 20.87
N GLY A 42 -10.16 -2.20 20.22
CA GLY A 42 -10.34 -2.40 18.78
C GLY A 42 -9.58 -3.59 18.22
N ARG A 43 -9.65 -3.74 16.90
CA ARG A 43 -8.85 -4.73 16.16
C ARG A 43 -7.58 -4.07 15.62
N PRO A 44 -6.42 -4.75 15.66
CA PRO A 44 -5.22 -4.26 14.99
C PRO A 44 -5.47 -4.07 13.49
N PHE A 45 -4.95 -2.97 12.93
CA PHE A 45 -5.21 -2.57 11.56
C PHE A 45 -4.67 -3.55 10.50
N PHE A 46 -3.52 -4.19 10.77
CA PHE A 46 -2.90 -5.19 9.89
C PHE A 46 -3.04 -6.63 10.41
N GLY A 47 -4.05 -6.88 11.26
CA GLY A 47 -4.22 -8.20 11.86
C GLY A 47 -3.10 -8.58 12.83
N ALA A 48 -2.85 -9.87 13.01
CA ALA A 48 -1.83 -10.36 13.93
C ALA A 48 -0.42 -10.18 13.33
N MET A 49 0.45 -9.49 14.06
CA MET A 49 1.87 -9.35 13.75
C MET A 49 2.69 -10.12 14.79
N GLY A 50 3.66 -10.92 14.34
CA GLY A 50 4.52 -11.72 15.21
C GLY A 50 5.72 -10.94 15.76
N PRO A 51 6.43 -11.49 16.76
CA PRO A 51 7.70 -10.93 17.22
C PRO A 51 8.70 -10.83 16.06
N GLY A 52 9.20 -9.63 15.78
CA GLY A 52 10.14 -9.38 14.68
C GLY A 52 9.50 -8.97 13.35
N ASP A 53 8.17 -9.07 13.20
CA ASP A 53 7.47 -8.56 12.02
C ASP A 53 7.44 -7.02 12.08
N THR A 54 8.42 -6.38 11.44
CA THR A 54 8.52 -4.93 11.35
C THR A 54 8.58 -4.52 9.88
N VAL A 55 7.64 -3.67 9.47
CA VAL A 55 7.66 -3.05 8.15
C VAL A 55 7.83 -1.55 8.33
N THR A 56 8.88 -1.00 7.71
CA THR A 56 9.17 0.43 7.80
C THR A 56 8.43 1.17 6.70
N LEU A 57 7.66 2.17 7.10
CA LEU A 57 7.05 3.13 6.18
C LEU A 57 7.95 4.36 6.08
N ALA A 58 8.08 4.93 4.88
CA ALA A 58 8.79 6.19 4.67
C ALA A 58 8.05 7.37 5.32
N ASN A 59 8.55 8.59 5.15
CA ASN A 59 7.72 9.78 5.39
C ASN A 59 6.48 9.74 4.50
N PRO A 60 5.34 10.33 4.92
CA PRO A 60 4.15 10.33 4.08
C PRO A 60 4.45 11.10 2.79
N SER A 61 4.32 10.43 1.65
CA SER A 61 4.50 11.04 0.33
C SER A 61 3.32 11.95 -0.03
N ARG A 62 2.17 11.74 0.61
CA ARG A 62 1.01 12.64 0.53
C ARG A 62 0.24 12.68 1.85
N VAL A 63 -0.18 13.90 2.22
CA VAL A 63 -1.08 14.17 3.35
C VAL A 63 -2.25 14.98 2.82
N VAL A 64 -3.48 14.50 3.01
CA VAL A 64 -4.69 15.20 2.58
C VAL A 64 -5.65 15.34 3.75
N GLN A 65 -6.05 16.57 4.03
CA GLN A 65 -7.10 16.87 4.99
C GLN A 65 -8.47 16.61 4.34
N GLY A 66 -9.26 15.75 4.97
CA GLY A 66 -10.67 15.54 4.67
C GLY A 66 -11.58 16.17 5.73
N ASP A 67 -12.87 15.93 5.59
CA ASP A 67 -13.84 16.24 6.65
C ASP A 67 -13.73 15.19 7.76
N ARG A 68 -13.25 15.60 8.93
CA ARG A 68 -13.01 14.73 10.10
C ARG A 68 -12.15 13.49 9.82
N VAL A 69 -11.20 13.59 8.89
CA VAL A 69 -10.21 12.54 8.60
C VAL A 69 -8.94 13.15 8.01
N THR A 70 -7.79 12.58 8.35
CA THR A 70 -6.52 12.85 7.67
C THR A 70 -6.12 11.61 6.88
N HIS A 71 -6.01 11.76 5.57
CA HIS A 71 -5.54 10.70 4.66
C HIS A 71 -4.02 10.80 4.52
N LEU A 72 -3.32 9.71 4.81
CA LEU A 72 -1.86 9.61 4.75
C LEU A 72 -1.49 8.50 3.77
N LEU A 73 -0.66 8.82 2.79
CA LEU A 73 -0.06 7.85 1.88
C LEU A 73 1.40 7.68 2.23
N TYR A 74 1.81 6.43 2.44
CA TYR A 74 3.19 6.06 2.76
C TYR A 74 3.74 5.10 1.71
N ASP A 75 4.99 5.29 1.32
CA ASP A 75 5.74 4.29 0.56
C ASP A 75 6.36 3.27 1.52
N VAL A 76 6.37 1.99 1.15
CA VAL A 76 6.96 0.91 1.94
C VAL A 76 8.44 0.78 1.65
N VAL A 77 9.28 0.92 2.68
CA VAL A 77 10.74 0.84 2.52
C VAL A 77 11.17 -0.59 2.24
N GLY A 78 12.06 -0.77 1.26
CA GLY A 78 12.62 -2.08 0.91
C GLY A 78 11.74 -2.93 0.00
N THR A 79 10.57 -2.43 -0.41
CA THR A 79 9.85 -2.98 -1.56
C THR A 79 10.54 -2.48 -2.82
N ASN A 80 11.07 -3.40 -3.62
CA ASN A 80 11.60 -3.05 -4.94
C ASN A 80 10.38 -2.79 -5.83
N PRO A 81 10.24 -1.64 -6.50
CA PRO A 81 9.21 -1.48 -7.51
C PRO A 81 9.50 -2.52 -8.60
N ARG A 82 8.81 -3.66 -8.56
CA ARG A 82 8.96 -4.67 -9.59
C ARG A 82 8.22 -4.13 -10.81
N GLU A 83 8.96 -3.52 -11.73
CA GLU A 83 8.44 -3.38 -13.08
C GLU A 83 8.03 -4.78 -13.57
N PRO A 84 6.81 -4.95 -14.09
CA PRO A 84 6.36 -6.25 -14.58
C PRO A 84 7.26 -6.64 -15.75
N ARG A 85 8.03 -7.71 -15.55
CA ARG A 85 8.96 -8.27 -16.53
C ARG A 85 8.38 -9.59 -17.01
N ARG A 86 8.29 -9.74 -18.33
CA ARG A 86 7.98 -11.04 -18.95
C ARG A 86 9.13 -12.04 -18.65
N GLU A 87 8.87 -13.33 -18.82
CA GLU A 87 9.85 -14.41 -18.56
C GLU A 87 11.16 -14.27 -19.37
N ASP A 88 11.12 -13.49 -20.45
CA ASP A 88 12.23 -13.18 -21.36
C ASP A 88 13.05 -11.93 -20.97
N GLY A 89 12.68 -11.23 -19.90
CA GLY A 89 13.37 -10.02 -19.46
C GLY A 89 12.78 -8.69 -19.97
N THR A 90 11.76 -8.73 -20.83
CA THR A 90 11.17 -7.53 -21.47
C THR A 90 10.09 -6.87 -20.60
N LEU A 91 9.95 -5.54 -20.69
CA LEU A 91 8.88 -4.79 -20.01
C LEU A 91 7.50 -5.24 -20.50
N ALA A 92 6.62 -5.64 -19.58
CA ALA A 92 5.32 -6.21 -19.94
C ALA A 92 4.34 -5.21 -20.58
N TRP A 93 4.54 -3.90 -20.38
CA TRP A 93 3.59 -2.86 -20.79
C TRP A 93 4.08 -1.98 -21.95
N ALA A 94 5.16 -2.32 -22.66
CA ALA A 94 5.51 -1.59 -23.87
C ALA A 94 4.32 -1.61 -24.86
N PRO A 95 3.84 -0.45 -25.35
CA PRO A 95 2.74 -0.43 -26.30
C PRO A 95 3.19 -1.19 -27.54
N ALA A 96 2.38 -2.16 -27.99
CA ALA A 96 2.58 -2.75 -29.30
C ALA A 96 2.55 -1.60 -30.32
N GLU A 97 3.62 -1.48 -31.10
CA GLU A 97 3.69 -0.54 -32.21
C GLU A 97 2.44 -0.77 -33.06
N GLN A 98 1.66 0.30 -33.24
CA GLN A 98 0.43 0.27 -34.03
C GLN A 98 0.84 0.20 -35.51
N GLU A 99 0.54 -0.91 -36.18
CA GLU A 99 0.38 -0.97 -37.64
C GLU A 99 -0.95 -0.34 -38.08
#